data_AF-A0A3D1UVX3-F1
#
_entry.id   AF-A0A3D1UVX3-F1
#
_cell.length_a   1.000
_cell.length_b   1.000
_cell.length_c   1.000
_cell.angle_alpha   90.00
_cell.angle_beta   90.00
_cell.angle_gamma   90.00
#
_symmetry.space_group_name_H-M   'P 1'
#
loop_
_entity.id
_entity.type
_entity.pdbx_description
1 polymer ?
#
loop_
_entity_poly.entity_id
_entity_poly.type
_entity_poly.pdbx_seq_one_letter_code
_entity_poly.pdbx_strand_id
1 'polypeptide(L)'
;MENSKFKPDYFKVSYSIRTPSYYRPEDSGLGFQSEAESMAFHADCERIFRNGGWKIEHGYAVNGKSSLHLHPQQLLGIVHAELVDAVPELIAQATLFYFQQNGKRIIEEIYDITAEQQREYIAAKRPEIEAELLKAFRTSQRKLYHDPGGLLWWNIELPIGRKYGLPAVDEQVNNTAGHYVSEVFASLITSGQIIQKTINGKQVYRTVKKCELPAPRRKHVISSPDTPELF
;
A
#
# COMPACT_ATOMS: atom_id res chain seq x y z
N MET A 1 5.72 10.70 15.11
CA MET A 1 4.29 10.55 14.78
C MET A 1 3.90 11.82 14.06
N GLU A 2 4.03 11.80 12.73
CA GLU A 2 3.84 12.97 11.88
C GLU A 2 2.35 13.30 11.77
N ASN A 3 2.02 14.60 11.90
CA ASN A 3 0.73 15.17 11.54
C ASN A 3 0.48 14.93 10.05
N SER A 4 -0.08 13.77 9.73
CA SER A 4 -0.69 13.55 8.43
C SER A 4 -1.86 14.53 8.31
N LYS A 5 -1.77 15.45 7.35
CA LYS A 5 -2.88 16.29 6.87
C LYS A 5 -4.13 15.45 6.53
N PHE A 6 -3.94 14.16 6.28
CA PHE A 6 -4.97 13.19 5.95
C PHE A 6 -5.37 12.39 7.18
N LYS A 7 -6.68 12.26 7.39
CA LYS A 7 -7.26 11.40 8.43
C LYS A 7 -7.79 10.12 7.76
N PRO A 8 -7.62 8.94 8.37
CA PRO A 8 -8.25 7.74 7.84
C PRO A 8 -9.75 7.78 8.10
N ASP A 9 -10.52 7.59 7.03
CA ASP A 9 -11.99 7.49 7.07
C ASP A 9 -12.47 6.04 6.97
N TYR A 10 -11.56 5.13 6.59
CA TYR A 10 -11.82 3.72 6.40
C TYR A 10 -10.81 2.86 7.15
N PHE A 11 -11.18 1.62 7.43
CA PHE A 11 -10.32 0.63 8.06
C PHE A 11 -10.42 -0.70 7.33
N LYS A 12 -9.27 -1.35 7.15
CA LYS A 12 -9.25 -2.77 6.80
C LYS A 12 -9.56 -3.55 8.06
N VAL A 13 -10.63 -4.32 8.06
CA VAL A 13 -11.17 -5.02 9.22
C VAL A 13 -11.41 -6.49 8.92
N SER A 14 -11.23 -7.32 9.94
CA SER A 14 -11.68 -8.71 9.96
C SER A 14 -12.67 -8.91 11.10
N TYR A 15 -13.77 -9.59 10.80
CA TYR A 15 -14.76 -10.05 11.75
C TYR A 15 -14.76 -11.57 11.73
N SER A 16 -14.12 -12.20 12.71
CA SER A 16 -14.11 -13.65 12.84
C SER A 16 -15.49 -14.17 13.23
N ILE A 17 -15.99 -15.12 12.45
CA ILE A 17 -17.29 -15.75 12.65
C ILE A 17 -17.10 -17.26 12.77
N ARG A 18 -18.04 -17.92 13.43
CA ARG A 18 -18.11 -19.38 13.45
C ARG A 18 -19.35 -19.83 12.69
N THR A 19 -19.11 -20.53 11.58
CA THR A 19 -20.14 -21.16 10.75
C THR A 19 -20.04 -22.68 10.93
N PRO A 20 -20.88 -23.31 11.78
CA PRO A 20 -20.73 -24.72 12.13
C PRO A 20 -20.69 -25.67 10.92
N SER A 21 -21.51 -25.43 9.90
CA SER A 21 -21.56 -26.23 8.67
C SER A 21 -20.30 -26.16 7.80
N TYR A 22 -19.40 -25.21 8.07
CA TYR A 22 -18.13 -25.10 7.34
C TYR A 22 -16.99 -25.93 7.94
N TYR A 23 -17.18 -26.45 9.16
CA TYR A 23 -16.22 -27.33 9.82
C TYR A 23 -16.64 -28.77 9.62
N ARG A 24 -15.74 -29.59 9.10
CA ARG A 24 -15.97 -31.03 8.89
C ARG A 24 -15.32 -31.81 10.03
N PRO A 25 -16.09 -32.27 11.04
CA PRO A 25 -15.51 -32.92 12.22
C PRO A 25 -14.88 -34.27 11.90
N GLU A 26 -15.37 -34.92 10.85
CA GLU A 26 -15.01 -36.29 10.45
C GLU A 26 -13.56 -36.40 9.94
N ASP A 27 -13.08 -35.38 9.25
CA ASP A 27 -11.72 -35.33 8.67
C ASP A 27 -10.90 -34.14 9.17
N SER A 28 -11.41 -33.41 10.16
CA SER A 28 -10.85 -32.13 10.61
C SER A 28 -10.64 -31.11 9.48
N GLY A 29 -11.41 -31.23 8.40
CA GLY A 29 -11.32 -30.40 7.21
C GLY A 29 -12.13 -29.11 7.33
N LEU A 30 -11.86 -28.21 6.38
CA LEU A 30 -12.60 -26.97 6.16
C LEU A 30 -13.30 -27.04 4.80
N GLY A 31 -14.51 -26.48 4.74
CA GLY A 31 -15.32 -26.46 3.53
C GLY A 31 -16.72 -26.98 3.79
N PHE A 32 -17.69 -26.45 3.05
CA PHE A 32 -19.04 -26.99 3.04
C PHE A 32 -19.03 -28.43 2.52
N GLN A 33 -19.86 -29.30 3.09
CA GLN A 33 -20.04 -30.68 2.64
C GLN A 33 -20.93 -30.74 1.40
N SER A 34 -21.76 -29.71 1.17
CA SER A 34 -22.62 -29.61 0.00
C SER A 34 -22.75 -28.17 -0.52
N GLU A 35 -23.15 -28.05 -1.79
CA GLU A 35 -23.51 -26.76 -2.39
C GLU A 35 -24.71 -26.12 -1.67
N ALA A 36 -25.66 -26.91 -1.19
CA ALA A 36 -26.83 -26.42 -0.46
C ALA A 36 -26.44 -25.69 0.84
N GLU A 37 -25.44 -26.18 1.57
CA GLU A 37 -24.91 -25.51 2.77
C GLU A 37 -24.20 -24.20 2.42
N SER A 38 -23.44 -24.19 1.32
CA SER A 38 -22.79 -22.97 0.80
C SER A 38 -23.83 -21.91 0.43
N MET A 39 -24.86 -22.30 -0.32
CA MET A 39 -25.96 -21.43 -0.70
C MET A 39 -26.72 -20.91 0.52
N ALA A 40 -26.98 -21.76 1.52
CA ALA A 40 -27.67 -21.36 2.75
C ALA A 40 -26.86 -20.31 3.52
N PHE A 41 -25.55 -20.50 3.68
CA PHE A 41 -24.67 -19.51 4.29
C PHE A 41 -24.73 -18.16 3.57
N HIS A 42 -24.56 -18.16 2.24
CA HIS A 42 -24.59 -16.92 1.46
C HIS A 42 -25.97 -16.24 1.48
N ALA A 43 -27.06 -17.01 1.48
CA ALA A 43 -28.41 -16.47 1.62
C ALA A 43 -28.65 -15.82 3.00
N ASP A 44 -28.10 -16.40 4.07
CA ASP A 44 -28.20 -15.83 5.42
C ASP A 44 -27.35 -14.56 5.55
N CYS A 45 -26.14 -14.54 4.97
CA CYS A 45 -25.34 -13.31 4.82
C CYS A 45 -26.12 -12.23 4.06
N GLU A 46 -26.68 -12.58 2.90
CA GLU A 46 -27.45 -11.65 2.08
C GLU A 46 -28.62 -11.05 2.84
N ARG A 47 -29.37 -11.88 3.57
CA ARG A 47 -30.48 -11.43 4.41
C ARG A 47 -30.05 -10.39 5.44
N ILE A 48 -29.02 -10.68 6.25
CA ILE A 48 -28.61 -9.76 7.33
C ILE A 48 -28.04 -8.44 6.78
N PHE A 49 -27.29 -8.49 5.68
CA PHE A 49 -26.64 -7.32 5.10
C PHE A 49 -27.63 -6.45 4.35
N ARG A 50 -28.56 -7.04 3.58
CA ARG A 50 -29.65 -6.28 2.92
C ARG A 50 -30.57 -5.60 3.93
N ASN A 51 -30.88 -6.26 5.05
CA ASN A 51 -31.62 -5.64 6.15
C ASN A 51 -30.89 -4.42 6.74
N GLY A 52 -29.55 -4.46 6.77
CA GLY A 52 -28.70 -3.34 7.16
C GLY A 52 -28.47 -2.29 6.07
N GLY A 53 -29.13 -2.38 4.91
CA GLY A 53 -28.99 -1.44 3.79
C GLY A 53 -27.77 -1.68 2.88
N TRP A 54 -27.09 -2.81 3.01
CA TRP A 54 -25.97 -3.19 2.14
C TRP A 54 -26.46 -3.92 0.89
N LYS A 55 -25.68 -3.86 -0.19
CA LYS A 55 -25.88 -4.64 -1.41
C LYS A 55 -24.99 -5.87 -1.40
N ILE A 56 -25.37 -6.92 -2.13
CA ILE A 56 -24.53 -8.11 -2.32
C ILE A 56 -24.06 -8.16 -3.77
N GLU A 57 -22.74 -8.24 -3.97
CA GLU A 57 -22.11 -8.27 -5.30
C GLU A 57 -20.96 -9.28 -5.29
N HIS A 58 -21.04 -10.32 -6.14
CA HIS A 58 -19.95 -11.30 -6.37
C HIS A 58 -19.33 -11.89 -5.08
N GLY A 59 -20.14 -12.18 -4.06
CA GLY A 59 -19.65 -12.72 -2.77
C GLY A 59 -19.14 -11.65 -1.79
N TYR A 60 -19.44 -10.38 -2.03
CA TYR A 60 -19.14 -9.25 -1.15
C TYR A 60 -20.42 -8.57 -0.68
N ALA A 61 -20.42 -8.08 0.56
CA ALA A 61 -21.38 -7.08 1.02
C ALA A 61 -20.79 -5.68 0.81
N VAL A 62 -21.52 -4.81 0.12
CA VAL A 62 -21.07 -3.48 -0.32
C VAL A 62 -21.99 -2.38 0.22
N ASN A 63 -21.39 -1.32 0.77
CA ASN A 63 -22.07 -0.11 1.22
C ASN A 63 -21.20 1.13 0.94
N GLY A 64 -21.55 1.87 -0.11
CA GLY A 64 -20.72 2.94 -0.65
C GLY A 64 -19.37 2.38 -1.09
N LYS A 65 -18.27 2.91 -0.54
CA LYS A 65 -16.92 2.37 -0.76
C LYS A 65 -16.51 1.26 0.24
N SER A 66 -17.37 0.93 1.20
CA SER A 66 -17.14 -0.20 2.10
C SER A 66 -17.46 -1.51 1.39
N SER A 67 -16.61 -2.52 1.55
CA SER A 67 -16.78 -3.83 0.97
C SER A 67 -16.22 -4.91 1.90
N LEU A 68 -17.01 -5.96 2.16
CA LEU A 68 -16.64 -7.10 2.99
C LEU A 68 -16.79 -8.39 2.20
N HIS A 69 -15.71 -9.14 2.05
CA HIS A 69 -15.74 -10.49 1.50
C HIS A 69 -16.44 -11.44 2.47
N LEU A 70 -17.42 -12.19 1.96
CA LEU A 70 -18.26 -13.09 2.75
C LEU A 70 -17.65 -14.49 2.82
N HIS A 71 -16.62 -14.67 3.64
CA HIS A 71 -16.00 -15.97 3.86
C HIS A 71 -16.59 -16.68 5.11
N PRO A 72 -16.86 -18.00 5.07
CA PRO A 72 -17.50 -18.73 6.18
C PRO A 72 -16.74 -18.75 7.52
N GLN A 73 -15.48 -18.33 7.54
CA GLN A 73 -14.68 -18.20 8.77
C GLN A 73 -14.51 -16.75 9.24
N GLN A 74 -14.68 -15.78 8.35
CA GLN A 74 -14.50 -14.38 8.66
C GLN A 74 -15.08 -13.49 7.57
N LEU A 75 -15.57 -12.31 7.96
CA LEU A 75 -15.87 -11.25 7.02
C LEU A 75 -14.68 -10.29 6.98
N LEU A 76 -14.08 -10.08 5.81
CA LEU A 76 -12.83 -9.35 5.66
C LEU A 76 -12.96 -8.29 4.57
N GLY A 77 -12.53 -7.06 4.86
CA GLY A 77 -12.47 -6.03 3.83
C GLY A 77 -12.30 -4.63 4.39
N ILE A 78 -12.71 -3.63 3.63
CA ILE A 78 -12.55 -2.21 3.95
C ILE A 78 -13.91 -1.66 4.39
N VAL A 79 -13.98 -1.00 5.54
CA VAL A 79 -15.21 -0.49 6.13
C VAL A 79 -15.01 0.95 6.61
N HIS A 80 -15.98 1.82 6.33
CA HIS A 80 -15.98 3.20 6.84
C HIS A 80 -15.99 3.21 8.37
N ALA A 81 -15.30 4.17 8.98
CA ALA A 81 -15.13 4.28 10.44
C ALA A 81 -16.44 4.12 11.22
N GLU A 82 -17.51 4.76 10.76
CA GLU A 82 -18.84 4.72 11.39
C GLU A 82 -19.52 3.35 11.32
N LEU A 83 -19.16 2.52 10.34
CA LEU A 83 -19.74 1.20 10.13
C LEU A 83 -18.98 0.09 10.87
N VAL A 84 -17.77 0.36 11.36
CA VAL A 84 -16.89 -0.65 11.98
C VAL A 84 -17.58 -1.36 13.15
N ASP A 85 -18.33 -0.61 13.95
CA ASP A 85 -19.04 -1.13 15.13
C ASP A 85 -20.47 -1.59 14.82
N ALA A 86 -21.05 -1.14 13.70
CA ALA A 86 -22.39 -1.57 13.27
C ALA A 86 -22.39 -2.96 12.62
N VAL A 87 -21.28 -3.37 11.96
CA VAL A 87 -21.20 -4.68 11.29
C VAL A 87 -21.41 -5.87 12.26
N PRO A 88 -20.80 -5.91 13.46
CA PRO A 88 -21.10 -6.95 14.45
C PRO A 88 -22.59 -7.06 14.83
N GLU A 89 -23.33 -5.95 14.86
CA GLU A 89 -24.76 -5.94 15.15
C GLU A 89 -25.59 -6.56 14.02
N LEU A 90 -25.13 -6.42 12.76
CA LEU A 90 -25.71 -7.15 11.62
C LEU A 90 -25.42 -8.65 11.72
N ILE A 91 -24.18 -9.02 12.03
CA ILE A 91 -23.77 -10.43 12.19
C ILE A 91 -24.59 -11.12 13.31
N ALA A 92 -24.92 -10.39 14.38
CA ALA A 92 -25.72 -10.92 15.48
C ALA A 92 -27.15 -11.36 15.07
N GLN A 93 -27.63 -10.90 13.91
CA GLN A 93 -28.93 -11.28 13.36
C GLN A 93 -28.88 -12.57 12.50
N ALA A 94 -27.68 -13.14 12.29
CA ALA A 94 -27.50 -14.37 11.53
C ALA A 94 -28.06 -15.58 12.27
N THR A 95 -28.43 -16.60 11.51
CA THR A 95 -28.98 -17.87 12.03
C THR A 95 -28.01 -19.03 11.84
N LEU A 96 -27.18 -18.99 10.80
CA LEU A 96 -26.27 -20.08 10.42
C LEU A 96 -24.83 -19.88 10.91
N PHE A 97 -24.51 -18.70 11.40
CA PHE A 97 -23.19 -18.38 11.95
C PHE A 97 -23.33 -17.33 13.04
N TYR A 98 -22.28 -17.17 13.84
CA TYR A 98 -22.26 -16.19 14.92
C TYR A 98 -20.90 -15.51 15.03
N PHE A 99 -20.93 -14.26 15.49
CA PHE A 99 -19.73 -13.48 15.75
C PHE A 99 -18.95 -14.07 16.94
N GLN A 100 -17.64 -14.24 16.78
CA GLN A 100 -16.80 -14.74 17.87
C GLN A 100 -16.50 -13.64 18.90
N GLN A 101 -16.39 -14.02 20.17
CA GLN A 101 -15.94 -13.09 21.21
C GLN A 101 -14.55 -12.54 20.85
N ASN A 102 -14.39 -11.21 20.86
CA ASN A 102 -13.18 -10.51 20.39
C ASN A 102 -12.81 -10.83 18.92
N GLY A 103 -13.78 -11.20 18.09
CA GLY A 103 -13.58 -11.53 16.68
C GLY A 103 -13.32 -10.33 15.77
N LYS A 104 -13.47 -9.09 16.27
CA LYS A 104 -13.22 -7.87 15.49
C LYS A 104 -11.75 -7.49 15.59
N ARG A 105 -11.10 -7.32 14.44
CA ARG A 105 -9.72 -6.83 14.33
C ARG A 105 -9.63 -5.71 13.32
N ILE A 106 -9.08 -4.58 13.74
CA ILE A 106 -8.62 -3.52 12.83
C ILE A 106 -7.21 -3.89 12.39
N ILE A 107 -7.03 -4.05 11.09
CA ILE A 107 -5.78 -4.51 10.47
C ILE A 107 -4.95 -3.32 10.00
N GLU A 108 -5.58 -2.35 9.35
CA GLU A 108 -4.89 -1.24 8.70
C GLU A 108 -5.82 -0.01 8.61
N GLU A 109 -5.24 1.18 8.74
CA GLU A 109 -5.91 2.45 8.47
C GLU A 109 -5.92 2.72 6.96
N ILE A 110 -7.09 3.05 6.41
CA ILE A 110 -7.29 3.27 4.98
C ILE A 110 -7.80 4.69 4.74
N TYR A 111 -7.20 5.36 3.77
CA TYR A 111 -7.40 6.77 3.46
C TYR A 111 -8.25 6.93 2.20
N ASP A 112 -9.25 7.80 2.24
CA ASP A 112 -10.02 8.18 1.05
C ASP A 112 -9.39 9.42 0.40
N ILE A 113 -8.32 9.18 -0.35
CA ILE A 113 -7.50 10.22 -0.97
C ILE A 113 -7.43 10.05 -2.49
N THR A 114 -7.18 11.15 -3.18
CA THR A 114 -6.94 11.20 -4.62
C THR A 114 -5.49 10.84 -4.96
N ALA A 115 -5.24 10.53 -6.24
CA ALA A 115 -3.88 10.29 -6.74
C ALA A 115 -2.97 11.52 -6.54
N GLU A 116 -3.51 12.73 -6.70
CA GLU A 116 -2.80 13.99 -6.50
C GLU A 116 -2.38 14.18 -5.04
N GLN A 117 -3.29 13.91 -4.10
CA GLN A 117 -3.00 13.97 -2.66
C GLN A 117 -1.99 12.92 -2.23
N GLN A 118 -2.11 11.70 -2.75
CA GLN A 118 -1.12 10.64 -2.56
C GLN A 118 0.26 11.08 -3.08
N ARG A 119 0.31 11.71 -4.26
CA ARG A 119 1.55 12.23 -4.84
C ARG A 119 2.14 13.37 -4.02
N GLU A 120 1.33 14.30 -3.52
CA GLU A 120 1.75 15.37 -2.60
C GLU A 120 2.41 14.76 -1.35
N TYR A 121 1.76 13.77 -0.75
CA TYR A 121 2.25 13.07 0.44
C TYR A 121 3.60 12.38 0.19
N ILE A 122 3.73 11.62 -0.90
CA ILE A 122 4.97 10.90 -1.21
C ILE A 122 6.08 11.88 -1.61
N ALA A 123 5.74 13.00 -2.26
CA ALA A 123 6.72 14.00 -2.65
C ALA A 123 7.46 14.61 -1.46
N ALA A 124 6.80 14.76 -0.30
CA ALA A 124 7.46 15.18 0.93
C ALA A 124 8.55 14.19 1.39
N LYS A 125 8.39 12.90 1.08
CA LYS A 125 9.35 11.83 1.39
C LYS A 125 10.40 11.61 0.31
N ARG A 126 10.41 12.43 -0.74
CA ARG A 126 11.36 12.30 -1.86
C ARG A 126 12.83 12.16 -1.40
N PRO A 127 13.36 12.95 -0.43
CA PRO A 127 14.75 12.79 0.01
C PRO A 127 15.04 11.41 0.63
N GLU A 128 14.08 10.83 1.35
CA GLU A 128 14.21 9.49 1.94
C GLU A 128 14.23 8.41 0.84
N ILE A 129 13.32 8.53 -0.13
CA ILE A 129 13.24 7.65 -1.29
C ILE A 129 14.55 7.69 -2.08
N GLU A 130 15.06 8.89 -2.36
CA GLU A 130 16.35 9.08 -3.05
C GLU A 130 17.50 8.42 -2.28
N ALA A 131 17.59 8.63 -0.96
CA ALA A 131 18.63 8.05 -0.13
C ALA A 131 18.58 6.50 -0.11
N GLU A 132 17.39 5.92 -0.04
CA GLU A 132 17.20 4.47 -0.05
C GLU A 132 17.55 3.86 -1.40
N LEU A 133 17.13 4.49 -2.51
CA LEU A 133 17.51 4.08 -3.87
C LEU A 133 19.03 4.15 -4.06
N LEU A 134 19.67 5.27 -3.70
CA LEU A 134 21.12 5.41 -3.80
C LEU A 134 21.87 4.40 -2.93
N LYS A 135 21.33 4.04 -1.77
CA LYS A 135 21.88 3.00 -0.90
C LYS A 135 21.72 1.61 -1.52
N ALA A 136 20.56 1.30 -2.09
CA ALA A 136 20.25 0.02 -2.72
C ALA A 136 21.18 -0.26 -3.92
N PHE A 137 21.43 0.77 -4.75
CA PHE A 137 22.31 0.64 -5.91
C PHE A 137 23.79 0.89 -5.61
N ARG A 138 24.17 1.05 -4.34
CA ARG A 138 25.58 1.26 -3.96
C ARG A 138 26.39 0.00 -4.19
N THR A 139 27.52 0.15 -4.87
CA THR A 139 28.48 -0.95 -5.10
C THR A 139 29.85 -0.64 -4.47
N SER A 140 30.55 -1.70 -4.05
CA SER A 140 31.88 -1.57 -3.44
C SER A 140 32.94 -1.14 -4.46
N GLN A 141 32.76 -1.45 -5.74
CA GLN A 141 33.72 -1.18 -6.82
C GLN A 141 33.03 -0.58 -8.05
N ARG A 142 33.74 0.26 -8.82
CA ARG A 142 33.18 0.96 -10.00
C ARG A 142 32.76 0.03 -11.15
N LYS A 143 33.39 -1.14 -11.24
CA LYS A 143 33.09 -2.15 -12.28
C LYS A 143 31.88 -3.02 -11.94
N LEU A 144 31.40 -2.96 -10.70
CA LEU A 144 30.24 -3.74 -10.25
C LEU A 144 28.97 -2.92 -10.44
N TYR A 145 27.95 -3.61 -10.95
CA TYR A 145 26.62 -3.10 -11.18
C TYR A 145 25.63 -4.13 -10.64
N HIS A 146 24.49 -3.64 -10.18
CA HIS A 146 23.36 -4.49 -9.85
C HIS A 146 22.51 -4.70 -11.10
N ASP A 147 22.30 -5.97 -11.46
CA ASP A 147 21.18 -6.34 -12.33
C ASP A 147 19.91 -6.25 -11.47
N PRO A 148 18.95 -5.38 -11.81
CA PRO A 148 17.69 -5.34 -11.07
C PRO A 148 16.96 -6.69 -11.18
N GLY A 149 17.26 -7.54 -12.17
CA GLY A 149 16.75 -8.91 -12.25
C GLY A 149 15.22 -9.01 -12.04
N GLY A 150 14.79 -10.13 -11.46
CA GLY A 150 13.47 -10.28 -10.83
C GLY A 150 13.45 -9.76 -9.39
N LEU A 151 14.38 -8.88 -8.99
CA LEU A 151 14.31 -8.18 -7.71
C LEU A 151 13.19 -7.16 -7.84
N LEU A 152 11.97 -7.64 -7.56
CA LEU A 152 10.81 -7.12 -6.81
C LEU A 152 10.72 -5.63 -6.44
N TRP A 153 11.73 -4.80 -6.65
CA TRP A 153 11.69 -3.36 -6.46
C TRP A 153 10.95 -2.63 -7.59
N TRP A 154 10.91 -3.21 -8.80
CA TRP A 154 10.15 -2.67 -9.95
C TRP A 154 8.76 -3.23 -10.14
N ASN A 155 8.37 -4.26 -9.39
CA ASN A 155 6.96 -4.62 -9.32
C ASN A 155 6.28 -3.60 -8.41
N ILE A 156 5.97 -2.45 -9.02
CA ILE A 156 5.09 -1.39 -8.53
C ILE A 156 3.73 -1.96 -8.10
N GLU A 157 3.40 -3.16 -8.60
CA GLU A 157 2.25 -4.00 -8.24
C GLU A 157 2.44 -4.84 -6.97
N LEU A 158 3.62 -4.88 -6.35
CA LEU A 158 3.90 -5.61 -5.10
C LEU A 158 3.92 -4.68 -3.87
N PRO A 159 3.70 -5.23 -2.66
CA PRO A 159 3.51 -4.46 -1.42
C PRO A 159 4.62 -3.47 -1.06
N ILE A 160 5.83 -3.63 -1.60
CA ILE A 160 7.00 -2.81 -1.25
C ILE A 160 6.92 -1.41 -1.88
N GLY A 161 6.34 -1.26 -3.08
CA GLY A 161 6.08 0.06 -3.69
C GLY A 161 5.09 0.91 -2.88
N ARG A 162 4.27 0.25 -2.04
CA ARG A 162 3.33 0.90 -1.12
C ARG A 162 3.98 1.41 0.16
N LYS A 163 5.26 1.10 0.43
CA LYS A 163 5.98 1.50 1.65
C LYS A 163 5.86 3.00 1.96
N TYR A 164 5.94 3.85 0.93
CA TYR A 164 5.96 5.30 1.11
C TYR A 164 4.59 5.96 1.01
N GLY A 165 3.63 5.30 0.35
CA GLY A 165 2.28 5.82 0.15
C GLY A 165 1.37 5.54 1.35
N LEU A 166 0.26 6.27 1.42
CA LEU A 166 -0.84 5.94 2.33
C LEU A 166 -1.67 4.81 1.70
N PRO A 167 -2.11 3.80 2.47
CA PRO A 167 -3.07 2.81 2.00
C PRO A 167 -4.38 3.51 1.63
N ALA A 168 -4.76 3.46 0.36
CA ALA A 168 -5.95 4.12 -0.16
C ALA A 168 -7.10 3.13 -0.37
N VAL A 169 -8.34 3.63 -0.29
CA VAL A 169 -9.54 2.85 -0.64
C VAL A 169 -9.51 2.44 -2.11
N ASP A 170 -9.05 3.35 -2.99
CA ASP A 170 -8.89 3.11 -4.41
C ASP A 170 -7.54 2.46 -4.72
N GLU A 171 -7.58 1.29 -5.37
CA GLU A 171 -6.38 0.56 -5.76
C GLU A 171 -5.51 1.34 -6.78
N GLN A 172 -6.09 2.16 -7.64
CA GLN A 172 -5.30 2.98 -8.56
C GLN A 172 -4.51 4.08 -7.83
N VAL A 173 -5.07 4.60 -6.75
CA VAL A 173 -4.35 5.54 -5.89
C VAL A 173 -3.20 4.83 -5.17
N ASN A 174 -3.39 3.57 -4.75
CA ASN A 174 -2.29 2.77 -4.20
C ASN A 174 -1.13 2.58 -5.19
N ASN A 175 -1.43 2.41 -6.49
CA ASN A 175 -0.42 2.25 -7.54
C ASN A 175 0.40 3.53 -7.79
N THR A 176 -0.15 4.70 -7.46
CA THR A 176 0.53 6.00 -7.59
C THR A 176 1.86 6.02 -6.82
N ALA A 177 1.96 5.29 -5.69
CA ALA A 177 3.17 5.25 -4.89
C ALA A 177 4.36 4.64 -5.63
N GLY A 178 4.19 3.46 -6.23
CA GLY A 178 5.29 2.85 -6.97
C GLY A 178 5.59 3.58 -8.28
N HIS A 179 4.60 4.19 -8.94
CA HIS A 179 4.86 5.07 -10.08
C HIS A 179 5.74 6.26 -9.70
N TYR A 180 5.45 6.93 -8.58
CA TYR A 180 6.28 8.04 -8.11
C TYR A 180 7.73 7.63 -7.78
N VAL A 181 7.92 6.48 -7.12
CA VAL A 181 9.27 5.94 -6.85
C VAL A 181 10.04 5.70 -8.15
N SER A 182 9.35 5.24 -9.20
CA SER A 182 9.92 5.03 -10.53
C SER A 182 10.38 6.33 -11.18
N GLU A 183 9.57 7.39 -11.09
CA GLU A 183 9.93 8.72 -11.56
C GLU A 183 11.17 9.28 -10.83
N VAL A 184 11.23 9.10 -9.51
CA VAL A 184 12.39 9.52 -8.70
C VAL A 184 13.65 8.78 -9.15
N PHE A 185 13.58 7.47 -9.38
CA PHE A 185 14.71 6.72 -9.88
C PHE A 185 15.16 7.16 -11.27
N ALA A 186 14.22 7.38 -12.20
CA ALA A 186 14.53 7.93 -13.53
C ALA A 186 15.24 9.30 -13.40
N SER A 187 14.78 10.16 -12.49
CA SER A 187 15.42 11.43 -12.17
C SER A 187 16.85 11.27 -11.61
N LEU A 188 17.13 10.22 -10.82
CA LEU A 188 18.49 9.93 -10.33
C LEU A 188 19.42 9.47 -11.45
N ILE A 189 18.90 8.76 -12.46
CA ILE A 189 19.65 8.42 -13.67
C ILE A 189 19.96 9.68 -14.48
N THR A 190 18.95 10.49 -14.79
CA THR A 190 19.11 11.72 -15.58
C THR A 190 20.04 12.73 -14.91
N SER A 191 20.00 12.84 -13.58
CA SER A 191 20.91 13.70 -12.82
C SER A 191 22.33 13.15 -12.68
N GLY A 192 22.59 11.93 -13.18
CA GLY A 192 23.89 11.28 -13.12
C GLY A 192 24.28 10.84 -11.70
N GLN A 193 23.32 10.67 -10.80
CA GLN A 193 23.55 10.10 -9.47
C GLN A 193 23.53 8.56 -9.49
N ILE A 194 22.82 7.99 -10.46
CA ILE A 194 22.84 6.56 -10.81
C ILE A 194 23.37 6.41 -12.23
N ILE A 195 24.33 5.51 -12.42
CA ILE A 195 24.84 5.12 -13.74
C ILE A 195 24.09 3.89 -14.20
N GLN A 196 23.50 4.01 -15.39
CA GLN A 196 22.90 2.91 -16.14
C GLN A 196 23.90 2.41 -17.20
N LYS A 197 24.00 1.08 -17.35
CA LYS A 197 24.81 0.45 -18.39
C LYS A 197 24.10 -0.80 -18.92
N THR A 198 24.36 -1.18 -20.17
CA THR A 198 23.93 -2.47 -20.71
C THR A 198 25.07 -3.48 -20.62
N ILE A 199 24.85 -4.61 -19.94
CA ILE A 199 25.79 -5.73 -19.84
C ILE A 199 25.03 -7.01 -20.22
N ASN A 200 25.54 -7.78 -21.20
CA ASN A 200 24.91 -9.02 -21.68
C ASN A 200 23.42 -8.87 -22.04
N GLY A 201 23.06 -7.75 -22.70
CA GLY A 201 21.68 -7.46 -23.10
C GLY A 201 20.75 -6.99 -21.97
N LYS A 202 21.23 -6.89 -20.74
CA LYS A 202 20.46 -6.42 -19.57
C LYS A 202 20.88 -5.03 -19.13
N GLN A 203 19.91 -4.23 -18.70
CA GLN A 203 20.19 -2.94 -18.07
C GLN A 203 20.60 -3.17 -16.61
N VAL A 204 21.76 -2.66 -16.24
CA VAL A 204 22.33 -2.76 -14.90
C VAL A 204 22.68 -1.38 -14.36
N TYR A 205 22.65 -1.22 -13.04
CA TYR A 205 22.70 0.09 -12.39
C TYR A 205 23.70 0.12 -11.24
N ARG A 206 24.29 1.29 -10.98
CA ARG A 206 25.06 1.56 -9.76
C ARG A 206 24.96 3.02 -9.36
N THR A 207 25.05 3.29 -8.07
CA THR A 207 25.22 4.65 -7.55
C THR A 207 26.61 5.20 -7.88
N VAL A 208 26.68 6.48 -8.22
CA VAL A 208 27.95 7.19 -8.45
C VAL A 208 28.74 7.30 -7.15
N LYS A 209 30.04 7.00 -7.20
CA LYS A 209 30.90 7.17 -6.02
C LYS A 209 31.19 8.66 -5.80
N LYS A 210 31.40 9.06 -4.54
CA LYS A 210 31.74 10.45 -4.19
C LYS A 210 32.91 11.03 -4.99
N CYS A 211 33.89 10.21 -5.37
CA CYS A 211 35.05 10.60 -6.19
C CYS A 211 34.74 10.78 -7.68
N GLU A 212 33.53 10.48 -8.12
CA GLU A 212 33.02 10.65 -9.49
C GLU A 212 32.00 11.79 -9.58
N LEU A 213 31.59 12.37 -8.44
CA LEU A 213 30.71 13.54 -8.42
C LEU A 213 31.51 14.79 -8.81
N PRO A 214 30.96 15.69 -9.65
CA PRO A 214 31.62 16.96 -9.95
C PRO A 214 31.83 17.75 -8.65
N ALA A 215 33.01 18.37 -8.51
CA ALA A 215 33.31 19.21 -7.35
C ALA A 215 32.24 20.29 -7.17
N PRO A 216 31.81 20.61 -5.94
CA PRO A 216 30.88 21.69 -5.72
C PRO A 216 31.49 22.96 -6.32
N ARG A 217 30.77 23.60 -7.27
CA ARG A 217 31.19 24.87 -7.85
C ARG A 217 31.44 25.84 -6.70
N ARG A 218 32.70 26.18 -6.44
CA ARG A 218 33.05 27.26 -5.52
C ARG A 218 32.30 28.48 -6.04
N LYS A 219 31.40 29.04 -5.23
CA LYS A 219 30.84 30.37 -5.51
C LYS A 219 32.04 31.29 -5.69
N HIS A 220 32.21 31.85 -6.88
CA HIS A 220 33.15 32.94 -7.08
C HIS A 220 32.70 34.05 -6.14
N VAL A 221 33.45 34.24 -5.05
CA VAL A 221 33.39 35.48 -4.28
C VAL A 221 33.93 36.53 -5.25
N ILE A 222 33.03 37.33 -5.80
CA ILE A 222 33.41 38.57 -6.47
C ILE A 222 33.97 39.43 -5.34
N SER A 223 35.29 39.58 -5.31
CA SER A 223 35.95 40.61 -4.51
C SER A 223 35.42 41.96 -5.00
N SER A 224 34.74 42.68 -4.11
CA SER A 224 34.33 44.07 -4.35
C SER A 224 35.54 44.92 -4.74
N PRO A 225 35.42 45.83 -5.71
CA PRO A 225 36.50 46.76 -6.02
C PRO A 225 36.59 47.83 -4.92
N ASP A 226 37.82 48.22 -4.65
CA ASP A 226 38.25 49.20 -3.66
C ASP A 226 37.42 50.49 -3.68
N THR A 227 37.00 50.90 -2.49
CA THR A 227 36.46 52.24 -2.23
C THR A 227 37.60 53.25 -2.36
N PRO A 228 37.48 54.34 -3.15
CA PRO A 228 38.50 55.37 -3.15
C PRO A 228 38.41 56.19 -1.86
N GLU A 229 39.57 56.39 -1.23
CA GLU A 229 39.74 57.30 -0.09
C GLU A 229 39.27 58.72 -0.46
N LEU A 230 38.34 59.23 0.34
CA LEU A 230 38.15 60.66 0.53
C LEU A 230 38.42 60.90 2.01
N PHE A 231 39.59 61.49 2.32
CA PHE A 231 39.79 62.68 3.17
C PHE A 231 41.29 62.92 3.36
#